data_AF-A0A2V9EZS2-F1
#
_entry.id   AF-A0A2V9EZS2-F1
#
_cell.length_a   1.000
_cell.length_b   1.000
_cell.length_c   1.000
_cell.angle_alpha   90.00
_cell.angle_beta   90.00
_cell.angle_gamma   90.00
#
_symmetry.space_group_name_H-M   'P 1'
#
loop_
_entity.id
_entity.type
_entity.pdbx_description
1 polymer ?
#
loop_
_entity_poly.entity_id
_entity_poly.type
_entity_poly.pdbx_seq_one_letter_code
_entity_poly.pdbx_strand_id
1 'polypeptide(L)'
;MDVDGTLTDGSVTLVSQQDGHALESKTFDAHDGQGLTLAVTAGLRTGVITGRGSAALRRRCKELDIEFVYEKQGHKVAAYEDVLRKTGAKESEVAFLGDDLPDLTIMKRVGLAVAVHNATPEVRRAAHYTTKADGGKGAARELVEVILKSKGIWEEMIDKARA
;
A
#
# COMPACT_ATOMS: atom_id res chain seq x y z
N MET A 1 1.10 -2.91 2.36
CA MET A 1 0.08 -1.84 2.29
C MET A 1 -1.29 -2.49 2.20
N ASP A 2 -2.32 -1.83 2.73
CA ASP A 2 -3.70 -2.09 2.29
C ASP A 2 -3.92 -1.57 0.86
N VAL A 3 -5.10 -1.85 0.28
CA VAL A 3 -5.51 -1.39 -1.04
C VAL A 3 -6.68 -0.41 -0.99
N ASP A 4 -7.79 -0.79 -0.36
CA ASP A 4 -9.07 -0.07 -0.50
C ASP A 4 -9.20 1.00 0.59
N GLY A 5 -9.06 2.27 0.22
CA GLY A 5 -8.96 3.38 1.18
C GLY A 5 -7.50 3.76 1.46
N THR A 6 -6.55 2.97 0.95
CA THR A 6 -5.11 3.23 1.03
C THR A 6 -4.48 3.54 -0.33
N LEU A 7 -4.44 2.57 -1.25
CA LEU A 7 -3.97 2.78 -2.64
C LEU A 7 -5.08 3.29 -3.57
N THR A 8 -6.31 3.27 -3.08
CA THR A 8 -7.51 3.85 -3.69
C THR A 8 -8.15 4.80 -2.70
N ASP A 9 -9.13 5.58 -3.16
CA ASP A 9 -9.93 6.47 -2.30
C ASP A 9 -11.01 5.74 -1.48
N GLY A 10 -11.01 4.41 -1.49
CA GLY A 10 -11.97 3.56 -0.77
C GLY A 10 -13.29 3.34 -1.51
N SER A 11 -13.49 3.96 -2.67
CA SER A 11 -14.69 3.72 -3.48
C SER A 11 -14.68 2.32 -4.11
N VAL A 12 -15.85 1.68 -4.13
CA VAL A 12 -16.11 0.44 -4.87
C VAL A 12 -17.14 0.74 -5.95
N THR A 13 -16.68 0.87 -7.20
CA THR A 13 -17.57 1.19 -8.33
C THR A 13 -18.03 -0.11 -9.00
N LEU A 14 -19.34 -0.35 -9.01
CA LEU A 14 -19.96 -1.48 -9.68
C LEU A 14 -20.75 -0.99 -10.91
N VAL A 15 -20.43 -1.54 -12.08
CA VAL A 15 -21.09 -1.21 -13.35
C VAL A 15 -21.99 -2.36 -13.77
N SER A 16 -23.30 -2.13 -13.70
CA SER A 16 -24.33 -3.09 -14.11
C SER A 16 -24.15 -3.51 -15.58
N GLN A 17 -24.21 -4.81 -15.83
CA GLN A 17 -24.19 -5.40 -17.17
C GLN A 17 -25.60 -5.85 -17.57
N GLN A 18 -25.83 -6.01 -18.88
CA GLN A 18 -27.13 -6.45 -19.42
C GLN A 18 -27.48 -7.89 -19.03
N ASP A 19 -26.49 -8.72 -18.71
CA ASP A 19 -26.63 -10.11 -18.28
C ASP A 19 -26.92 -10.26 -16.77
N GLY A 20 -27.06 -9.14 -16.04
CA GLY A 20 -27.32 -9.12 -14.60
C GLY A 20 -26.08 -9.27 -13.72
N HIS A 21 -24.88 -9.41 -14.30
CA HIS A 21 -23.63 -9.32 -13.56
C HIS A 21 -23.19 -7.87 -13.36
N ALA A 22 -22.18 -7.65 -12.51
CA ALA A 22 -21.56 -6.34 -12.31
C ALA A 22 -20.06 -6.42 -12.54
N LEU A 23 -19.51 -5.43 -13.26
CA LEU A 23 -18.08 -5.23 -13.36
C LEU A 23 -17.61 -4.30 -12.25
N GLU A 24 -16.56 -4.69 -11.54
CA GLU A 24 -15.91 -3.82 -10.56
C GLU A 24 -14.83 -2.97 -11.26
N SER A 25 -14.90 -1.65 -11.05
CA SER A 25 -13.85 -0.71 -11.43
C SER A 25 -13.11 -0.22 -10.19
N LYS A 26 -11.78 -0.10 -10.30
CA LYS A 26 -10.88 0.37 -9.24
C LYS A 26 -9.94 1.42 -9.82
N THR A 27 -9.88 2.58 -9.18
CA THR A 27 -9.02 3.70 -9.59
C THR A 27 -7.82 3.80 -8.65
N PHE A 28 -6.64 3.94 -9.23
CA PHE A 28 -5.37 4.13 -8.51
C PHE A 28 -4.76 5.48 -8.89
N ASP A 29 -3.92 6.03 -8.02
CA ASP A 29 -3.22 7.28 -8.27
C ASP A 29 -1.91 7.08 -9.07
N ALA A 30 -1.64 8.02 -9.98
CA ALA A 30 -0.46 7.98 -10.82
C ALA A 30 0.82 8.38 -10.06
N HIS A 31 0.74 9.31 -9.10
CA HIS A 31 1.87 9.70 -8.28
C HIS A 31 2.26 8.58 -7.31
N ASP A 32 1.27 7.88 -6.72
CA ASP A 32 1.49 6.65 -5.96
C ASP A 32 2.22 5.61 -6.82
N GLY A 33 1.83 5.48 -8.09
CA GLY A 33 2.55 4.65 -9.06
C GLY A 33 4.03 5.02 -9.17
N GLN A 34 4.34 6.29 -9.42
CA GLN A 34 5.73 6.76 -9.50
C GLN A 34 6.49 6.51 -8.19
N GLY A 35 5.86 6.75 -7.04
CA GLY A 35 6.45 6.47 -5.73
C GLY A 35 6.81 5.00 -5.57
N LEU A 36 5.90 4.09 -5.92
CA LEU A 36 6.14 2.65 -5.82
C LEU A 36 7.22 2.16 -6.80
N THR A 37 7.27 2.72 -8.02
CA THR A 37 8.39 2.46 -8.94
C THR A 37 9.73 2.88 -8.32
N LEU A 38 9.81 4.07 -7.72
CA LEU A 38 11.03 4.51 -7.01
C LEU A 38 11.39 3.62 -5.84
N ALA A 39 10.41 3.11 -5.09
CA ALA A 39 10.66 2.15 -4.02
C ALA A 39 11.37 0.89 -4.55
N VAL A 40 10.86 0.32 -5.66
CA VAL A 40 11.46 -0.85 -6.31
C VAL A 40 12.86 -0.52 -6.85
N THR A 41 13.04 0.62 -7.51
CA THR A 41 14.35 1.10 -7.99
C THR A 41 15.37 1.28 -6.86
N ALA A 42 14.92 1.68 -5.68
CA ALA A 42 15.75 1.79 -4.47
C ALA A 42 16.02 0.44 -3.78
N GLY A 43 15.52 -0.67 -4.31
CA GLY A 43 15.66 -2.00 -3.75
C GLY A 43 14.72 -2.30 -2.57
N LEU A 44 13.67 -1.50 -2.37
CA LEU A 44 12.62 -1.81 -1.40
C LEU A 44 11.72 -2.92 -1.95
N ARG A 45 11.40 -3.89 -1.10
CA ARG A 45 10.46 -4.97 -1.43
C ARG A 45 9.06 -4.54 -1.03
N THR A 46 8.16 -4.44 -2.01
CA THR A 46 6.82 -3.89 -1.81
C THR A 46 5.75 -4.97 -1.84
N GLY A 47 4.61 -4.70 -1.19
CA GLY A 47 3.54 -5.68 -1.08
C GLY A 47 2.17 -5.10 -0.71
N VAL A 48 1.12 -5.80 -1.14
CA VAL A 48 -0.27 -5.50 -0.81
C VAL A 48 -0.94 -6.69 -0.11
N ILE A 49 -1.76 -6.40 0.89
CA ILE A 49 -2.59 -7.38 1.60
C ILE A 49 -4.02 -6.83 1.70
N THR A 50 -4.97 -7.45 1.01
CA THR A 50 -6.36 -7.00 0.93
C THR A 50 -7.35 -8.13 1.15
N GLY A 51 -8.50 -7.79 1.76
CA GLY A 51 -9.63 -8.70 1.90
C GLY A 51 -10.41 -8.93 0.59
N ARG A 52 -10.23 -8.06 -0.41
CA ARG A 52 -10.88 -8.17 -1.72
C ARG A 52 -9.94 -8.82 -2.73
N GLY A 53 -10.48 -9.25 -3.86
CA GLY A 53 -9.67 -9.68 -4.99
C GLY A 53 -10.24 -9.12 -6.28
N SER A 54 -9.39 -8.57 -7.15
CA SER A 54 -9.83 -7.98 -8.42
C SER A 54 -8.75 -8.09 -9.51
N ALA A 55 -9.20 -8.25 -10.76
CA ALA A 55 -8.28 -8.30 -11.90
C ALA A 55 -7.53 -6.97 -12.09
N ALA A 56 -8.18 -5.84 -11.78
CA ALA A 56 -7.59 -4.51 -11.81
C ALA A 56 -6.40 -4.40 -10.84
N LEU A 57 -6.53 -4.91 -9.61
CA LEU A 57 -5.43 -4.91 -8.64
C LEU A 57 -4.24 -5.74 -9.14
N ARG A 58 -4.47 -6.97 -9.61
CA ARG A 58 -3.39 -7.82 -10.13
C ARG A 58 -2.66 -7.17 -11.30
N ARG A 59 -3.40 -6.54 -12.22
CA ARG A 59 -2.82 -5.79 -13.34
C ARG A 59 -1.95 -4.64 -12.84
N ARG A 60 -2.45 -3.84 -11.89
CA ARG A 60 -1.72 -2.71 -11.33
C ARG A 60 -0.45 -3.14 -10.57
N CYS A 61 -0.55 -4.19 -9.76
CA CYS A 61 0.60 -4.74 -9.04
C CYS A 61 1.69 -5.23 -10.01
N LYS A 62 1.30 -5.88 -11.12
CA LYS A 62 2.22 -6.31 -12.17
C LYS A 62 2.90 -5.13 -12.86
N GLU A 63 2.17 -4.05 -13.14
CA GLU A 63 2.75 -2.85 -13.78
C GLU A 63 3.78 -2.12 -12.89
N LEU A 64 3.64 -2.25 -11.57
CA LEU A 64 4.49 -1.58 -10.58
C LEU A 64 5.56 -2.51 -9.97
N ASP A 65 5.71 -3.73 -10.50
CA ASP A 65 6.60 -4.77 -9.97
C ASP A 65 6.44 -5.00 -8.46
N ILE A 66 5.19 -4.98 -7.97
CA ILE A 66 4.88 -5.32 -6.57
C ILE A 66 5.09 -6.82 -6.36
N GLU A 67 6.07 -7.14 -5.51
CA GLU A 67 6.52 -8.52 -5.28
C GLU A 67 5.47 -9.37 -4.57
N PHE A 68 4.84 -8.82 -3.53
CA PHE A 68 3.93 -9.57 -2.68
C PHE A 68 2.48 -9.15 -2.88
N VAL A 69 1.65 -10.04 -3.41
CA VAL A 69 0.22 -9.78 -3.64
C VAL A 69 -0.62 -10.84 -2.93
N TYR A 70 -1.23 -10.47 -1.81
CA TYR A 70 -2.14 -11.33 -1.07
C TYR A 70 -3.57 -10.79 -1.14
N GLU A 71 -4.40 -11.45 -1.93
CA GLU A 71 -5.84 -11.15 -2.10
C GLU A 71 -6.71 -12.07 -1.25
N LYS A 72 -7.96 -11.67 -1.03
CA LYS A 72 -8.98 -12.46 -0.29
C LYS A 72 -8.53 -12.84 1.13
N GLN A 73 -7.76 -11.97 1.76
CA GLN A 73 -7.26 -12.17 3.13
C GLN A 73 -8.25 -11.58 4.14
N GLY A 74 -9.22 -12.39 4.59
CA GLY A 74 -10.15 -11.98 5.66
C GLY A 74 -9.43 -11.67 6.99
N HIS A 75 -8.29 -12.31 7.23
CA HIS A 75 -7.36 -11.99 8.31
C HIS A 75 -5.96 -11.78 7.76
N LYS A 76 -5.39 -10.59 7.95
CA LYS A 76 -4.13 -10.19 7.30
C LYS A 76 -2.87 -10.80 7.93
N VAL A 77 -2.97 -11.40 9.12
CA VAL A 77 -1.84 -11.92 9.90
C VAL A 77 -1.05 -13.00 9.16
N ALA A 78 -1.72 -14.00 8.61
CA ALA A 78 -1.05 -15.10 7.91
C ALA A 78 -0.27 -14.61 6.69
N ALA A 79 -0.85 -13.68 5.91
CA ALA A 79 -0.17 -13.05 4.79
C ALA A 79 1.06 -12.23 5.23
N TYR A 80 0.94 -11.48 6.33
CA TYR A 80 2.05 -10.71 6.90
C TYR A 80 3.20 -11.61 7.37
N GLU A 81 2.88 -12.72 8.05
CA GLU A 81 3.89 -13.68 8.52
C GLU A 81 4.59 -14.39 7.37
N ASP A 82 3.87 -14.67 6.28
CA ASP A 82 4.48 -15.21 5.06
C ASP A 82 5.46 -14.22 4.41
N VAL A 83 5.16 -12.91 4.44
CA VAL A 83 6.10 -11.86 3.99
C VAL A 83 7.36 -11.87 4.86
N LEU A 84 7.23 -11.87 6.20
CA LEU A 84 8.39 -11.92 7.09
C LEU A 84 9.25 -13.15 6.82
N ARG A 85 8.62 -14.32 6.65
CA ARG A 85 9.32 -15.57 6.34
C ARG A 85 10.05 -15.54 4.99
N LYS A 86 9.41 -15.02 3.94
CA LYS A 86 10.01 -14.92 2.59
C LYS A 86 11.10 -13.87 2.50
N THR A 87 11.03 -12.85 3.35
CA THR A 87 11.98 -11.73 3.34
C THR A 87 13.15 -11.92 4.29
N GLY A 88 12.94 -12.65 5.39
CA GLY A 88 13.85 -12.67 6.52
C GLY A 88 13.88 -11.35 7.30
N ALA A 89 12.98 -10.41 6.99
CA ALA A 89 12.93 -9.11 7.64
C ALA A 89 12.44 -9.22 9.08
N LYS A 90 12.99 -8.38 9.95
CA LYS A 90 12.45 -8.17 11.30
C LYS A 90 11.24 -7.26 11.23
N GLU A 91 10.30 -7.40 12.16
CA GLU A 91 9.12 -6.52 12.19
C GLU A 91 9.51 -5.03 12.26
N SER A 92 10.60 -4.71 12.99
CA SER A 92 11.20 -3.37 13.09
C SER A 92 11.68 -2.78 11.76
N GLU A 93 11.88 -3.60 10.73
CA GLU A 93 12.34 -3.20 9.39
C GLU A 93 11.19 -3.04 8.40
N VAL A 94 9.94 -3.28 8.83
CA VAL A 94 8.75 -3.22 7.99
C VAL A 94 8.00 -1.90 8.19
N ALA A 95 7.54 -1.32 7.08
CA ALA A 95 6.55 -0.26 7.08
C ALA A 95 5.20 -0.78 6.57
N PHE A 96 4.10 -0.33 7.18
CA PHE A 96 2.75 -0.68 6.74
C PHE A 96 1.86 0.57 6.66
N LEU A 97 1.27 0.80 5.48
CA LEU A 97 0.28 1.84 5.21
C LEU A 97 -1.12 1.21 5.23
N GLY A 98 -2.03 1.77 6.03
CA GLY A 98 -3.42 1.32 6.14
C GLY A 98 -4.40 2.45 6.46
N ASP A 99 -5.69 2.15 6.46
CA ASP A 99 -6.76 3.14 6.63
C ASP A 99 -7.90 2.71 7.58
N ASP A 100 -8.12 1.40 7.78
CA ASP A 100 -9.25 0.89 8.56
C ASP A 100 -8.88 -0.22 9.57
N LEU A 101 -9.83 -0.59 10.44
CA LEU A 101 -9.64 -1.48 11.58
C LEU A 101 -8.91 -2.80 11.28
N PRO A 102 -9.12 -3.49 10.13
CA PRO A 102 -8.37 -4.71 9.82
C PRO A 102 -6.84 -4.53 9.80
N ASP A 103 -6.36 -3.31 9.53
CA ASP A 103 -4.94 -2.97 9.46
C ASP A 103 -4.26 -2.88 10.83
N LEU A 104 -5.04 -2.57 11.88
CA LEU A 104 -4.52 -2.42 13.24
C LEU A 104 -3.72 -3.63 13.71
N THR A 105 -4.07 -4.83 13.24
CA THR A 105 -3.40 -6.07 13.63
C THR A 105 -1.96 -6.11 13.12
N ILE A 106 -1.69 -5.58 11.92
CA ILE A 106 -0.33 -5.47 11.36
C ILE A 106 0.36 -4.22 11.89
N MET A 107 -0.36 -3.08 11.95
CA MET A 107 0.21 -1.81 12.39
C MET A 107 0.79 -1.87 13.79
N LYS A 108 0.21 -2.66 14.70
CA LYS A 108 0.74 -2.85 16.07
C LYS A 108 2.05 -3.66 16.14
N ARG A 109 2.48 -4.28 15.04
CA ARG A 109 3.66 -5.16 14.99
C ARG A 109 4.84 -4.51 14.28
N VAL A 110 4.57 -3.77 13.20
CA VAL A 110 5.60 -3.21 12.32
C VAL A 110 6.41 -2.08 12.95
N GLY A 111 7.65 -1.89 12.50
CA GLY A 111 8.52 -0.78 12.94
C GLY A 111 8.00 0.60 12.53
N LEU A 112 7.33 0.69 11.38
CA LEU A 112 6.73 1.94 10.89
C LEU A 112 5.26 1.73 10.50
N ALA A 113 4.35 1.97 11.44
CA ALA A 113 2.92 2.02 11.18
C ALA A 113 2.52 3.39 10.63
N VAL A 114 1.85 3.40 9.48
CA VAL A 114 1.43 4.63 8.80
C VAL A 114 -0.06 4.58 8.49
N ALA A 115 -0.76 5.63 8.89
CA ALA A 115 -2.15 5.85 8.52
C ALA A 115 -2.24 6.85 7.36
N VAL A 116 -3.13 6.60 6.39
CA VAL A 116 -3.49 7.66 5.44
C VAL A 116 -4.23 8.80 6.15
N HIS A 117 -4.30 10.00 5.56
CA HIS A 117 -4.91 11.18 6.20
C HIS A 117 -6.37 10.95 6.60
N ASN A 118 -7.16 10.40 5.67
CA ASN A 118 -8.58 10.07 5.83
C ASN A 118 -8.85 8.72 6.52
N ALA A 119 -7.84 8.09 7.13
CA ALA A 119 -8.00 6.86 7.89
C ALA A 119 -8.91 7.06 9.12
N THR A 120 -9.50 5.96 9.59
CA THR A 120 -10.32 5.98 10.80
C THR A 120 -9.53 6.50 12.02
N PRO A 121 -10.19 7.16 12.99
CA PRO A 121 -9.51 7.70 14.16
C PRO A 121 -8.68 6.67 14.94
N GLU A 122 -9.15 5.42 15.02
CA GLU A 122 -8.48 4.29 15.66
C GLU A 122 -7.13 3.99 14.99
N VAL A 123 -7.13 3.94 13.66
CA VAL A 123 -5.94 3.67 12.85
C VAL A 123 -4.94 4.81 12.96
N ARG A 124 -5.39 6.06 12.89
CA ARG A 124 -4.53 7.23 13.10
C ARG A 124 -3.89 7.26 14.48
N ARG A 125 -4.63 6.90 15.53
CA ARG A 125 -4.10 6.81 16.91
C ARG A 125 -3.05 5.72 17.07
N ALA A 126 -3.15 4.64 16.29
CA ALA A 126 -2.19 3.53 16.32
C ALA A 126 -0.95 3.77 15.44
N ALA A 127 -0.97 4.77 14.57
CA ALA A 127 0.11 5.02 13.63
C ALA A 127 1.26 5.81 14.26
N HIS A 128 2.49 5.50 13.85
CA HIS A 128 3.68 6.30 14.14
C HIS A 128 3.72 7.58 13.28
N TYR A 129 3.13 7.52 12.09
CA TYR A 129 3.03 8.62 11.15
C TYR A 129 1.64 8.64 10.50
N THR A 130 1.07 9.83 10.31
CA THR A 130 -0.13 10.00 9.49
C THR A 130 0.26 10.86 8.30
N THR A 131 -0.08 10.41 7.09
CA THR A 131 0.20 11.18 5.87
C THR A 131 -0.61 12.48 5.84
N LYS A 132 -0.17 13.43 5.03
CA LYS A 132 -0.95 14.61 4.65
C LYS A 132 -1.91 14.29 3.51
N ALA A 133 -1.50 13.42 2.58
CA ALA A 133 -2.35 12.97 1.49
C ALA A 133 -3.37 11.92 1.93
N ASP A 134 -4.54 11.95 1.29
CA ASP A 134 -5.57 10.92 1.43
C ASP A 134 -5.19 9.64 0.66
N GLY A 135 -5.85 8.54 1.03
CA GLY A 135 -5.79 7.28 0.30
C GLY A 135 -6.16 7.47 -1.17
N GLY A 136 -5.38 6.86 -2.06
CA GLY A 136 -5.54 7.01 -3.51
C GLY A 136 -5.35 8.43 -4.03
N LYS A 137 -4.67 9.31 -3.26
CA LYS A 137 -4.32 10.69 -3.64
C LYS A 137 -2.85 11.02 -3.33
N GLY A 138 -1.95 10.03 -3.38
CA GLY A 138 -0.51 10.26 -3.18
C GLY A 138 0.02 9.82 -1.80
N ALA A 139 -0.77 9.15 -0.96
CA ALA A 139 -0.32 8.72 0.36
C ALA A 139 0.81 7.67 0.31
N ALA A 140 0.79 6.75 -0.66
CA ALA A 140 1.88 5.79 -0.84
C ALA A 140 3.14 6.48 -1.38
N ARG A 141 2.97 7.45 -2.28
CA ARG A 141 4.06 8.33 -2.74
C ARG A 141 4.71 9.08 -1.58
N GLU A 142 3.91 9.68 -0.71
CA GLU A 142 4.40 10.40 0.48
C GLU A 142 5.19 9.47 1.40
N LEU A 143 4.66 8.27 1.68
CA LEU A 143 5.34 7.27 2.48
C LEU A 143 6.71 6.90 1.89
N VAL A 144 6.76 6.58 0.59
CA VAL A 144 8.02 6.22 -0.06
C VAL A 144 9.04 7.35 0.03
N GLU A 145 8.62 8.60 -0.21
CA GLU A 145 9.49 9.76 -0.09
C GLU A 145 10.07 9.89 1.33
N VAL A 146 9.25 9.73 2.37
CA VAL A 146 9.69 9.73 3.78
C VAL A 146 10.76 8.65 4.02
N ILE A 147 10.52 7.43 3.56
CA ILE A 147 11.47 6.32 3.72
C ILE A 147 12.79 6.62 3.01
N LEU A 148 12.75 7.06 1.76
CA LEU A 148 13.95 7.34 0.97
C LEU A 148 14.75 8.51 1.54
N LYS A 149 14.07 9.58 2.00
CA LYS A 149 14.71 10.71 2.70
C LYS A 149 15.37 10.26 4.00
N SER A 150 14.71 9.43 4.80
CA SER A 150 15.29 8.90 6.05
C SER A 150 16.52 8.01 5.82
N LYS A 151 16.63 7.38 4.63
CA LYS A 151 17.78 6.59 4.21
C LYS A 151 18.89 7.42 3.57
N GLY A 152 18.67 8.71 3.34
CA GLY A 152 19.66 9.61 2.72
C GLY A 152 19.87 9.39 1.21
N ILE A 153 18.96 8.67 0.54
CA ILE A 153 19.09 8.29 -0.89
C ILE A 153 18.08 9.01 -1.79
N TRP A 154 17.42 10.06 -1.29
CA TRP A 154 16.36 10.75 -2.04
C TRP A 154 16.86 11.45 -3.30
N GLU A 155 17.99 12.16 -3.22
CA GLU A 155 18.57 12.86 -4.38
C GLU A 155 18.99 11.87 -5.48
N GLU A 156 19.57 10.73 -5.10
CA GLU A 156 19.89 9.65 -6.07
C GLU A 156 18.61 9.15 -6.78
N MET A 157 17.50 9.01 -6.05
CA MET A 157 16.23 8.59 -6.64
C MET A 157 15.61 9.66 -7.52
N ILE A 158 15.82 10.95 -7.24
CA ILE A 158 15.44 12.04 -8.15
C ILE A 158 16.19 11.89 -9.48
N ASP A 159 17.50 11.65 -9.43
CA ASP A 159 18.31 11.49 -10.65
C ASP A 159 17.87 10.29 -11.47
N LYS A 160 17.60 9.15 -10.82
CA LYS A 160 17.07 7.95 -11.50
C LYS A 160 15.68 8.17 -12.09
N ALA A 161 14.83 9.00 -11.47
CA ALA A 161 13.50 9.30 -12.00
C ALA A 161 13.51 10.12 -13.30
N ARG A 162 14.63 10.81 -13.58
CA ARG A 162 14.80 11.70 -14.74
C ARG A 162 15.50 11.04 -15.91
N ALA A 163 16.12 9.88 -15.69
CA ALA A 163 16.88 9.11 -16.68
C ALA A 163 15.96 8.18 -17.49
#